data_AF-A0A1X0RQ14-F1
#
_entry.id   AF-A0A1X0RQ14-F1
#
_cell.length_a   1.000
_cell.length_b   1.000
_cell.length_c   1.000
_cell.angle_alpha   90.00
_cell.angle_beta   90.00
_cell.angle_gamma   90.00
#
_symmetry.space_group_name_H-M   'P 1'
#
loop_
_entity.id
_entity.type
_entity.pdbx_description
1 polymer ?
#
loop_
_entity_poly.entity_id
_entity_poly.type
_entity_poly.pdbx_seq_one_letter_code
_entity_poly.pdbx_strand_id
1 'polypeptide(L)'
;MITNQFMDLEVSKIALYDFMRDKCRISLKKAHFHSVDRNSPESLEKRYDWVIRQHQTDIGYLSNCAFVDNAAFHIDMKRAVA
;
A
#
# COMPACT_ATOMS: atom_id res chain seq x y z
N MET A 1 11.97 -26.15 19.38
CA MET A 1 12.06 -25.66 20.78
C MET A 1 11.44 -24.28 20.84
N ILE A 2 10.11 -24.22 20.87
CA ILE A 2 9.38 -23.02 21.29
C ILE A 2 9.31 -23.20 22.80
N THR A 3 10.13 -22.44 23.52
CA THR A 3 10.50 -22.69 24.91
C THR A 3 9.31 -22.54 25.86
N ASN A 4 9.23 -23.40 26.88
CA ASN A 4 8.30 -23.28 28.01
C ASN A 4 8.30 -21.88 28.68
N GLN A 5 9.30 -21.06 28.39
CA GLN A 5 9.47 -19.67 28.84
C GLN A 5 8.37 -18.71 28.38
N PHE A 6 7.64 -19.06 27.31
CA PHE A 6 6.60 -18.20 26.74
C PHE A 6 5.20 -18.83 26.80
N MET A 7 5.02 -19.94 27.53
CA MET A 7 3.74 -20.66 27.57
C MET A 7 2.59 -19.79 28.07
N ASP A 8 2.87 -18.91 29.04
CA ASP A 8 1.87 -18.00 29.62
C ASP A 8 2.06 -16.54 29.16
N LEU A 9 2.87 -16.33 28.11
CA LEU A 9 3.09 -14.98 27.59
C LEU A 9 1.83 -14.51 26.87
N GLU A 10 1.09 -13.62 27.53
CA GLU A 10 -0.01 -12.88 26.92
C GLU A 10 0.46 -11.46 26.58
N VAL A 11 0.44 -11.12 25.29
CA VAL A 11 0.79 -9.77 24.81
C VAL A 11 -0.42 -9.18 24.14
N SER A 12 -0.78 -7.96 24.52
CA SER A 12 -1.87 -7.25 23.86
C SER A 12 -1.52 -6.92 22.40
N LYS A 13 -2.53 -6.87 21.54
CA LYS A 13 -2.35 -6.51 20.12
C LYS A 13 -1.66 -5.15 19.94
N ILE A 14 -1.92 -4.21 20.85
CA ILE A 14 -1.33 -2.86 20.84
C ILE A 14 0.17 -2.94 21.18
N ALA A 15 0.55 -3.68 22.22
CA ALA A 15 1.94 -3.83 22.62
C ALA A 15 2.78 -4.48 21.51
N LEU A 16 2.22 -5.48 20.82
CA LEU A 16 2.86 -6.08 19.64
C LEU A 16 3.01 -5.06 18.50
N TYR A 17 1.96 -4.29 18.20
CA TYR A 17 2.00 -3.26 17.18
C TYR A 17 3.06 -2.18 17.44
N ASP A 18 3.11 -1.65 18.67
CA ASP A 18 4.08 -0.63 19.06
C ASP A 18 5.51 -1.17 19.01
N PHE A 19 5.74 -2.41 19.45
CA PHE A 19 7.05 -3.04 19.33
C PHE A 19 7.49 -3.16 17.86
N MET A 20 6.60 -3.63 16.98
CA MET A 20 6.91 -3.73 15.54
C MET A 20 7.18 -2.35 14.93
N ARG A 21 6.41 -1.32 15.31
CA ARG A 21 6.59 0.05 14.82
C ARG A 21 7.89 0.66 15.30
N ASP A 22 8.16 0.61 16.60
CA ASP A 22 9.20 1.43 17.23
C ASP A 22 10.55 0.71 17.31
N LYS A 23 10.54 -0.62 17.52
CA LYS A 23 11.76 -1.43 17.63
C LYS A 23 12.15 -2.04 16.29
N CYS A 24 11.19 -2.58 15.55
CA CYS A 24 11.48 -3.19 14.25
C CYS A 24 11.44 -2.18 13.09
N ARG A 25 10.90 -0.97 13.30
CA ARG A 25 10.67 0.04 12.24
C ARG A 25 9.82 -0.50 11.09
N ILE A 26 8.87 -1.39 11.40
CA ILE A 26 7.95 -2.00 10.45
C ILE A 26 6.60 -1.28 10.53
N SER A 27 6.07 -0.88 9.38
CA SER A 27 4.71 -0.34 9.27
C SER A 27 3.77 -1.39 8.67
N LEU A 28 2.62 -1.63 9.30
CA LEU A 28 1.53 -2.39 8.71
C LEU A 28 0.67 -1.48 7.82
N LYS A 29 0.66 -1.75 6.52
CA LYS A 29 -0.22 -1.05 5.57
C LYS A 29 -1.52 -1.81 5.40
N LYS A 30 -2.64 -1.08 5.34
CA LYS A 30 -3.93 -1.66 4.98
C LYS A 30 -3.87 -2.10 3.52
N ALA A 31 -4.22 -3.35 3.26
CA ALA A 31 -4.38 -3.83 1.89
C ALA A 31 -5.62 -3.18 1.28
N HIS A 32 -5.52 -2.74 0.02
CA HIS A 32 -6.63 -2.23 -0.75
C HIS A 32 -7.07 -3.28 -1.76
N PHE A 33 -8.38 -3.51 -1.86
CA PHE A 33 -8.91 -4.36 -2.91
C PHE A 33 -8.82 -3.63 -4.24
N HIS A 34 -8.40 -4.37 -5.26
CA HIS A 34 -8.42 -3.94 -6.64
C HIS A 34 -9.25 -4.94 -7.45
N SER A 35 -9.80 -4.49 -8.58
CA SER A 35 -10.45 -5.42 -9.51
C SER A 35 -9.45 -6.50 -9.94
N VAL A 36 -9.91 -7.74 -10.04
CA VAL A 36 -9.13 -8.87 -10.58
C VAL A 36 -8.67 -8.55 -12.01
N ASP A 37 -9.52 -7.86 -12.78
CA ASP A 37 -9.25 -7.46 -14.16
C ASP A 37 -8.04 -6.54 -14.26
N ARG A 38 -7.67 -5.82 -13.19
CA ARG A 38 -6.46 -4.97 -13.15
C ARG A 38 -5.23 -5.78 -13.56
N ASN A 39 -5.14 -7.04 -13.15
CA ASN A 39 -4.01 -7.93 -13.43
C ASN A 39 -4.28 -8.90 -14.59
N SER A 40 -5.32 -8.68 -15.39
CA SER A 40 -5.50 -9.37 -16.66
C SER A 40 -4.33 -9.07 -17.61
N PRO A 41 -3.95 -10.01 -18.51
CA PRO A 41 -2.90 -9.79 -19.50
C PRO A 41 -3.14 -8.52 -20.33
N GLU A 42 -4.38 -8.28 -20.76
CA GLU A 42 -4.76 -7.10 -21.53
C GLU A 42 -4.55 -5.79 -20.74
N SER A 43 -4.94 -5.76 -19.46
CA SER A 43 -4.77 -4.57 -18.61
C SER A 43 -3.31 -4.33 -18.22
N LEU A 44 -2.47 -5.38 -18.21
CA LEU A 44 -1.03 -5.25 -18.03
C LEU A 44 -0.37 -4.66 -19.27
N GLU A 45 -0.72 -5.17 -20.47
CA GLU A 45 -0.19 -4.68 -21.75
C GLU A 45 -0.55 -3.21 -21.97
N LYS A 46 -1.82 -2.82 -21.76
CA LYS A 46 -2.24 -1.41 -21.85
C LYS A 46 -1.46 -0.47 -20.92
N ARG A 47 -1.15 -0.93 -19.69
CA ARG A 47 -0.35 -0.14 -18.73
C ARG A 47 1.09 -0.02 -19.18
N TYR A 48 1.67 -1.12 -19.68
CA TYR A 48 3.03 -1.13 -20.23
C TYR A 48 3.15 -0.15 -21.39
N ASP A 49 2.27 -0.25 -22.40
CA ASP A 49 2.27 0.63 -23.57
C ASP A 49 2.11 2.09 -23.20
N TRP A 50 1.25 2.38 -22.22
CA TRP A 50 1.07 3.74 -21.72
C TRP A 50 2.38 4.27 -21.11
N VAL A 51 3.05 3.50 -20.25
CA VAL A 51 4.32 3.90 -19.63
C VAL A 51 5.40 4.13 -20.69
N ILE A 52 5.52 3.24 -21.67
CA ILE A 52 6.50 3.38 -22.76
C ILE A 52 6.24 4.65 -23.57
N ARG A 53 4.98 4.92 -23.95
CA ARG A 53 4.63 6.15 -24.66
C ARG A 53 4.95 7.40 -23.86
N GLN A 54 4.66 7.41 -22.54
CA GLN A 54 5.00 8.56 -21.70
C GLN A 54 6.52 8.72 -21.55
N HIS A 55 7.28 7.63 -21.45
CA HIS A 55 8.73 7.68 -21.36
C HIS A 55 9.39 8.24 -22.64
N GLN A 56 8.76 8.05 -23.80
CA GLN A 56 9.22 8.63 -25.07
C GLN A 56 8.93 10.12 -25.21
N THR A 57 8.09 10.69 -24.35
CA THR A 57 7.82 12.14 -24.31
C THR A 57 8.75 12.85 -23.34
N ASP A 58 8.95 14.15 -23.51
CA ASP A 58 9.69 15.00 -22.57
C ASP A 58 8.88 15.32 -21.28
N ILE A 59 7.86 14.51 -20.98
CA ILE A 59 7.06 14.66 -19.77
C ILE A 59 7.90 14.12 -18.60
N GLY A 60 8.62 15.03 -17.94
CA GLY A 60 9.32 14.73 -16.70
C GLY A 60 8.33 14.41 -15.58
N TYR A 61 8.16 13.12 -15.28
CA TYR A 61 7.30 12.63 -14.17
C TYR A 61 7.64 13.29 -12.82
N LEU A 62 8.93 13.62 -12.62
CA LEU A 62 9.44 14.22 -11.38
C LEU A 62 9.44 15.75 -11.39
N SER A 63 9.35 16.39 -12.56
CA SER A 63 9.50 17.85 -12.69
C SER A 63 8.20 18.57 -13.08
N ASN A 64 7.34 17.95 -13.89
CA ASN A 64 6.18 18.61 -14.53
C ASN A 64 4.86 17.84 -14.41
N CYS A 65 4.78 16.76 -13.62
CA CYS A 65 3.56 15.96 -13.53
C CYS A 65 2.60 16.45 -12.43
N ALA A 66 1.40 16.89 -12.84
CA ALA A 66 0.27 17.07 -11.92
C ALA A 66 -0.60 15.81 -11.94
N PHE A 67 -0.67 15.10 -10.82
CA PHE A 67 -1.56 13.94 -10.69
C PHE A 67 -2.95 14.41 -10.31
N VAL A 68 -3.91 14.21 -11.21
CA VAL A 68 -5.33 14.27 -10.88
C VAL A 68 -5.76 12.87 -10.46
N ASP A 69 -5.58 12.54 -9.17
CA ASP A 69 -6.17 11.34 -8.60
C ASP A 69 -7.59 11.66 -8.13
N ASN A 70 -8.56 10.92 -8.67
CA ASN A 70 -9.96 11.02 -8.30
C ASN A 70 -10.20 10.64 -6.82
N ALA A 71 -9.21 10.03 -6.15
CA ALA A 71 -9.25 9.78 -4.71
C ALA A 71 -9.13 11.06 -3.85
N ALA A 72 -8.57 12.15 -4.36
CA ALA A 72 -8.42 13.41 -3.61
C ALA A 72 -9.75 14.16 -3.42
N PHE A 73 -10.83 13.75 -4.10
CA PHE A 73 -12.17 14.34 -3.99
C PHE A 73 -13.14 13.51 -3.13
N HIS A 74 -12.64 12.56 -2.33
CA HIS A 74 -13.47 11.90 -1.32
C HIS A 74 -13.57 12.78 -0.06
N ILE A 75 -14.64 13.57 0.04
CA ILE A 75 -14.96 14.43 1.20
C ILE A 75 -15.03 13.64 2.52
N ASP A 76 -15.36 12.35 2.48
CA ASP A 76 -15.44 11.49 3.66
C ASP A 76 -14.20 10.61 3.84
N MET A 77 -13.06 11.23 4.12
CA MET A 77 -11.88 10.56 4.70
C MET A 77 -12.14 10.16 6.17
N LYS A 78 -13.21 9.38 6.45
CA LYS A 78 -13.39 8.77 7.76
C LYS A 78 -12.56 7.50 7.83
N ARG A 79 -11.64 7.43 8.81
CA ARG A 79 -10.97 6.19 9.21
C ARG A 79 -12.06 5.21 9.64
N ALA A 80 -12.42 4.26 8.78
CA ALA A 80 -13.15 3.08 9.21
C ALA A 80 -12.18 2.23 10.05
N VAL A 81 -12.34 2.32 11.37
CA VAL A 81 -11.81 1.34 12.31
C VAL A 81 -12.59 0.05 12.07
N ALA A 82 -11.88 -1.02 11.70
CA ALA A 82 -12.40 -2.38 11.75
C ALA A 82 -11.91 -3.02 13.05
#